data_AF-A0A941MJ79-F1
#
_entry.id   AF-A0A941MJ79-F1
#
_cell.length_a   1.000
_cell.length_b   1.000
_cell.length_c   1.000
_cell.angle_alpha   90.00
_cell.angle_beta   90.00
_cell.angle_gamma   90.00
#
_symmetry.space_group_name_H-M   'P 1'
#
loop_
_entity.id
_entity.type
_entity.pdbx_description
1 polymer ?
#
loop_
_entity_poly.entity_id
_entity_poly.type
_entity_poly.pdbx_seq_one_letter_code
_entity_poly.pdbx_strand_id
1 'polypeptide(L)' 'MADDDFKFDAATMGRLAGALSFVVGADHPATKALKTAAETGTAKDVKAARTHFLRLKPGDRRAALTMLND' A
#
# COMPACT_ATOMS: atom_id res chain seq x y z
N MET A 1 13.97 21.26 5.16
CA MET A 1 13.04 20.36 4.46
C MET A 1 13.30 18.97 4.99
N ALA A 2 12.51 18.53 5.97
CA ALA A 2 12.51 17.14 6.42
C ALA A 2 11.04 16.72 6.33
N ASP A 3 10.78 15.90 5.33
CA ASP A 3 9.49 15.49 4.85
C ASP A 3 8.61 14.94 5.98
N ASP A 4 7.40 15.50 6.02
CA ASP A 4 6.28 15.13 6.87
C ASP A 4 6.06 13.61 6.85
N ASP A 5 6.52 13.02 7.95
CA ASP A 5 6.60 11.60 8.24
C ASP A 5 5.21 11.07 8.58
N PHE A 6 4.31 11.07 7.59
CA PHE A 6 3.15 10.20 7.61
C PHE A 6 3.67 8.77 7.47
N LYS A 7 4.17 8.20 8.59
CA LYS A 7 4.74 6.86 8.67
C LYS A 7 3.68 5.86 8.23
N PHE A 8 3.68 5.51 6.95
CA PHE A 8 3.27 4.19 6.53
C PHE A 8 4.31 3.22 7.10
N ASP A 9 4.19 2.97 8.40
CA ASP A 9 4.99 1.99 9.10
C ASP A 9 4.83 0.64 8.40
N ALA A 10 5.85 -0.21 8.47
CA ALA A 10 5.83 -1.54 7.87
C ALA A 10 4.54 -2.31 8.22
N ALA A 11 4.03 -2.13 9.45
CA ALA A 11 2.76 -2.70 9.89
C ALA A 11 1.54 -2.17 9.09
N THR A 12 1.47 -0.85 8.86
CA THR A 12 0.39 -0.21 8.09
C THR A 12 0.44 -0.61 6.63
N MET A 13 1.65 -0.72 6.05
CA MET A 13 1.84 -1.20 4.68
C MET A 13 1.44 -2.66 4.52
N GLY A 14 1.78 -3.52 5.47
CA GLY A 14 1.37 -4.92 5.47
C GLY A 14 -0.16 -5.06 5.53
N ARG A 15 -0.84 -4.24 6.34
CA ARG A 15 -2.31 -4.18 6.37
C ARG A 15 -2.91 -3.68 5.05
N LEU A 16 -2.35 -2.63 4.46
CA LEU A 16 -2.79 -2.12 3.14
C LEU A 16 -2.59 -3.17 2.05
N ALA A 17 -1.48 -3.91 2.07
CA ALA A 17 -1.20 -5.02 1.15
C ALA A 17 -2.22 -6.15 1.33
N GLY A 18 -2.54 -6.53 2.57
CA GLY A 18 -3.58 -7.50 2.89
C GLY A 18 -4.94 -7.08 2.31
N ALA A 19 -5.39 -5.86 2.62
CA ALA A 19 -6.63 -5.32 2.08
C ALA A 19 -6.67 -5.32 0.54
N LEU A 20 -5.59 -4.88 -0.12
CA LEU A 20 -5.51 -4.93 -1.58
C LEU A 20 -5.50 -6.34 -2.15
N SER A 21 -4.90 -7.29 -1.45
CA SER A 21 -4.95 -8.69 -1.88
C SER A 21 -6.37 -9.24 -1.91
N PHE A 22 -7.25 -8.76 -1.02
CA PHE A 22 -8.68 -9.10 -1.03
C PHE A 22 -9.48 -8.36 -2.12
N VAL A 23 -9.14 -7.10 -2.40
CA VAL A 23 -9.91 -6.27 -3.36
C VAL A 23 -9.52 -6.57 -4.81
N VAL A 24 -8.23 -6.53 -5.13
CA VAL A 24 -7.72 -6.65 -6.52
C VAL A 24 -6.95 -7.95 -6.78
N GLY A 25 -6.71 -8.73 -5.72
CA GLY A 25 -5.95 -9.99 -5.78
C GLY A 25 -4.49 -9.84 -5.34
N ALA A 26 -3.95 -10.94 -4.80
CA ALA A 26 -2.56 -11.05 -4.35
C ALA A 26 -1.54 -10.92 -5.50
N ASP A 27 -1.93 -11.26 -6.72
CA ASP A 27 -1.05 -11.22 -7.90
C ASP A 27 -0.89 -9.81 -8.49
N HIS A 28 -1.71 -8.84 -8.05
CA HIS A 28 -1.72 -7.50 -8.60
C HIS A 28 -0.40 -6.76 -8.27
N PRO A 29 0.19 -6.00 -9.22
CA PRO A 29 1.46 -5.31 -9.00
C PRO A 29 1.44 -4.32 -7.83
N ALA A 30 0.30 -3.68 -7.56
CA ALA A 30 0.14 -2.80 -6.41
C ALA A 30 0.21 -3.55 -5.07
N THR A 31 -0.39 -4.74 -4.99
CA THR A 31 -0.37 -5.61 -3.80
C THR A 31 1.06 -6.09 -3.54
N LYS A 32 1.75 -6.56 -4.58
CA LYS A 32 3.16 -6.98 -4.49
C LYS A 32 4.05 -5.84 -4.04
N ALA A 33 3.91 -4.65 -4.64
CA ALA A 33 4.72 -3.48 -4.28
C ALA A 33 4.50 -3.05 -2.81
N LEU A 34 3.26 -3.10 -2.31
CA LEU A 34 2.98 -2.79 -0.90
C LEU A 34 3.50 -3.85 0.06
N LYS A 35 3.43 -5.13 -0.32
CA LYS A 35 4.01 -6.21 0.47
C LYS A 35 5.53 -6.07 0.55
N THR A 36 6.19 -5.84 -0.58
CA THR A 36 7.63 -5.55 -0.61
C THR A 36 7.97 -4.33 0.21
N ALA A 37 7.22 -3.23 0.10
CA ALA A 37 7.45 -2.04 0.90
C ALA A 37 7.25 -2.27 2.41
N ALA A 38 6.34 -3.17 2.80
CA ALA A 38 6.18 -3.61 4.19
C ALA A 38 7.35 -4.48 4.67
N GLU A 39 7.93 -5.31 3.81
CA GLU A 39 9.04 -6.21 4.13
C GLU A 39 10.39 -5.48 4.16
N THR A 40 10.63 -4.56 3.23
CA THR A 40 11.91 -3.85 3.09
C THR A 40 11.95 -2.55 3.90
N GLY A 41 10.81 -1.87 4.05
CA GLY A 41 10.71 -0.56 4.70
C GLY A 41 11.46 0.56 3.97
N THR A 42 11.96 0.33 2.75
CA THR A 42 12.77 1.30 2.03
C THR A 42 11.91 2.38 1.38
N ALA A 43 12.32 3.65 1.52
CA ALA A 43 11.61 4.79 0.94
C ALA A 43 11.36 4.68 -0.59
N LYS A 44 12.22 3.94 -1.30
CA LYS A 44 12.03 3.63 -2.73
C LYS A 44 10.82 2.73 -2.98
N ASP A 45 10.70 1.64 -2.23
CA ASP A 45 9.58 0.70 -2.34
C ASP A 45 8.28 1.35 -1.87
N VAL A 46 8.34 2.11 -0.77
CA VAL A 46 7.22 2.92 -0.26
C VAL A 46 6.68 3.85 -1.35
N LYS A 47 7.56 4.60 -2.03
CA LYS A 47 7.16 5.47 -3.15
C LYS A 47 6.59 4.67 -4.31
N ALA A 48 7.24 3.58 -4.73
CA ALA A 48 6.77 2.74 -5.83
C ALA A 48 5.38 2.15 -5.55
N ALA A 49 5.19 1.61 -4.35
CA ALA A 49 3.93 1.06 -3.89
C ALA A 49 2.82 2.11 -3.87
N ARG A 50 3.12 3.32 -3.37
CA ARG A 50 2.20 4.45 -3.36
C ARG A 50 1.83 4.91 -4.77
N THR A 51 2.77 4.93 -5.70
CA THR A 51 2.51 5.21 -7.12
C THR A 51 1.60 4.15 -7.75
N HIS A 52 1.87 2.86 -7.50
CA HIS A 52 1.01 1.77 -7.97
C HIS A 52 -0.39 1.87 -7.37
N PHE A 53 -0.49 2.20 -6.08
CA PHE A 53 -1.76 2.41 -5.40
C PHE A 53 -2.55 3.58 -6.02
N LEU A 54 -1.89 4.72 -6.28
CA LEU A 54 -2.51 5.87 -6.94
C LEU A 54 -2.98 5.59 -8.38
N ARG A 55 -2.34 4.64 -9.07
CA ARG A 55 -2.73 4.19 -10.42
C ARG A 55 -3.95 3.26 -10.43
N LEU A 56 -4.32 2.66 -9.30
CA LEU A 56 -5.52 1.81 -9.21
C LEU A 56 -6.79 2.63 -9.45
N LYS A 57 -7.87 1.93 -9.82
CA LYS A 57 -9.17 2.59 -9.93
C LYS A 57 -9.56 3.15 -8.55
N PRO A 58 -10.26 4.29 -8.52
CA PRO A 58 -10.66 4.91 -7.25
C PRO A 58 -11.53 4.01 -6.38
N GLY A 59 -12.30 3.08 -6.98
CA GLY A 59 -13.05 2.06 -6.26
C GLY A 59 -12.16 1.10 -5.46
N ASP A 60 -11.10 0.58 -6.10
CA ASP A 60 -10.17 -0.37 -5.45
C ASP A 60 -9.40 0.30 -4.31
N ARG A 61 -8.97 1.56 -4.51
CA ARG A 61 -8.32 2.35 -3.46
C ARG A 61 -9.23 2.58 -2.26
N ARG A 62 -10.49 2.95 -2.50
CA ARG A 62 -11.47 3.15 -1.43
C ARG A 62 -11.73 1.87 -0.67
N ALA A 63 -11.95 0.75 -1.36
CA ALA A 63 -12.18 -0.53 -0.71
C ALA A 63 -10.98 -0.93 0.18
N ALA A 64 -9.76 -0.76 -0.32
CA ALA A 64 -8.55 -1.04 0.45
C ALA A 64 -8.39 -0.11 1.67
N LEU A 65 -8.72 1.17 1.55
CA LEU A 65 -8.69 2.13 2.67
C LEU A 65 -9.80 1.86 3.69
N THR A 66 -10.99 1.45 3.25
CA THR A 66 -12.11 1.07 4.12
C THR A 66 -11.74 -0.13 4.98
N MET A 67 -11.11 -1.17 4.42
CA MET A 67 -10.65 -2.35 5.18
C MET A 67 -9.52 -2.05 6.18
N LEU A 68 -8.86 -0.89 6.06
CA LEU A 68 -7.79 -0.47 6.97
C LEU A 68 -8.30 0.35 8.15
N ASN A 69 -9.52 0.87 8.02
CA ASN A 69 -10.18 1.71 9.02
C ASN A 69 -11.18 0.90 9.86
N ASP A 70 -11.23 -0.41 9.64
CA ASP A 70 -11.99 -1.44 10.37
C ASP A 70 -11.02 -2.26 11.23
#